data_AF-A0A536DY79-F1
#
_entry.id   AF-A0A536DY79-F1
#
_cell.length_a   1.000
_cell.length_b   1.000
_cell.length_c   1.000
_cell.angle_alpha   90.00
_cell.angle_beta   90.00
_cell.angle_gamma   90.00
#
_symmetry.space_group_name_H-M   'P 1'
#
loop_
_entity.id
_entity.type
_entity.pdbx_description
1 polymer ?
#
loop_
_entity_poly.entity_id
_entity_poly.type
_entity_poly.pdbx_seq_one_letter_code
_entity_poly.pdbx_strand_id
1 'polypeptide(L)' 'MGVLEPLSDPAFFTQVRVDPEAATIVWPNGIDMAPEPLYEQARQHPLRAA' A
#
# COMPACT_ATOMS: atom_id res chain seq x y z
N MET A 1 -12.96 -0.99 15.35
CA MET A 1 -12.17 -1.82 14.44
C MET A 1 -12.19 -1.15 13.08
N GLY A 2 -11.04 -0.63 12.65
CA GLY A 2 -10.93 0.10 11.39
C GLY A 2 -10.53 -0.84 10.26
N VAL A 3 -10.96 -0.56 9.03
CA VAL A 3 -10.52 -1.35 7.86
C VAL A 3 -9.00 -1.40 7.72
N LEU A 4 -8.29 -0.36 8.17
CA LEU A 4 -6.82 -0.27 8.11
C LEU A 4 -6.09 -0.81 9.34
N GLU A 5 -6.80 -1.25 10.38
CA GLU A 5 -6.20 -1.73 11.63
C GLU A 5 -5.13 -2.82 11.45
N PRO A 6 -5.33 -3.83 10.57
CA PRO A 6 -4.32 -4.86 10.32
C PRO A 6 -2.99 -4.31 9.77
N LEU A 7 -3.00 -3.15 9.11
CA LEU A 7 -1.80 -2.53 8.54
C LEU A 7 -0.85 -1.97 9.61
N SER A 8 -1.29 -1.91 10.88
CA SER A 8 -0.46 -1.47 12.00
C SER A 8 0.54 -2.53 12.47
N ASP A 9 0.32 -3.80 12.10
CA ASP A 9 1.28 -4.89 12.34
C ASP A 9 2.33 -4.92 11.21
N PRO A 10 3.63 -4.69 11.50
CA PRO A 10 4.69 -4.75 10.50
C PRO A 10 4.77 -6.10 9.76
N ALA A 11 4.48 -7.21 10.44
CA ALA A 11 4.51 -8.54 9.83
C ALA A 11 3.37 -8.72 8.82
N PHE A 12 2.22 -8.08 9.04
CA PHE A 12 1.14 -8.04 8.07
C PHE A 12 1.40 -7.02 6.96
N PHE A 13 1.90 -5.83 7.32
CA PHE A 13 2.16 -4.73 6.39
C PHE A 13 3.14 -5.13 5.27
N THR A 14 4.18 -5.90 5.60
CA THR A 14 5.18 -6.38 4.64
C THR A 14 4.65 -7.40 3.61
N GLN A 15 3.42 -7.91 3.79
CA GLN A 15 2.77 -8.83 2.86
C GLN A 15 2.09 -8.13 1.67
N VAL A 16 2.26 -6.80 1.57
CA VAL A 16 1.78 -6.01 0.43
C VAL A 16 2.28 -6.57 -0.89
N ARG A 17 1.39 -6.66 -1.89
CA ARG A 17 1.72 -7.07 -3.26
C ARG A 17 1.12 -6.10 -4.28
N VAL A 18 1.72 -6.02 -5.46
CA VAL A 18 1.10 -5.35 -6.61
C VAL A 18 0.07 -6.28 -7.22
N ASP A 19 -1.14 -5.77 -7.44
CA ASP A 19 -2.21 -6.45 -8.14
C ASP A 19 -2.35 -5.86 -9.56
N PRO A 20 -2.07 -6.64 -10.61
CA PRO A 20 -2.11 -6.14 -11.98
C PRO A 20 -3.54 -5.90 -12.49
N GLU A 21 -4.55 -6.58 -11.93
CA GLU A 21 -5.95 -6.42 -12.34
C GLU A 21 -6.55 -5.16 -11.71
N ALA A 22 -6.30 -4.94 -10.42
CA ALA A 22 -6.71 -3.71 -9.72
C ALA A 22 -5.80 -2.51 -10.02
N ALA A 23 -4.66 -2.73 -10.70
CA ALA A 23 -3.64 -1.73 -11.02
C ALA A 23 -3.15 -0.94 -9.79
N THR A 24 -3.07 -1.60 -8.63
CA THR A 24 -2.66 -0.98 -7.36
C THR A 24 -2.03 -2.00 -6.41
N ILE A 25 -1.69 -1.60 -5.19
CA ILE A 25 -1.22 -2.50 -4.12
C ILE A 25 -2.39 -3.05 -3.30
N VAL A 26 -2.26 -4.30 -2.86
CA VAL A 26 -3.26 -5.02 -2.08
C VAL A 26 -2.60 -5.89 -1.00
N TRP A 27 -3.31 -6.10 0.11
CA TRP A 27 -2.95 -7.02 1.20
C TRP A 27 -3.77 -8.33 1.15
N PRO A 28 -3.34 -9.41 1.84
CA PRO A 28 -4.00 -10.72 1.76
C PRO A 28 -5.49 -10.74 2.15
N ASN A 29 -5.95 -9.77 2.93
CA ASN A 29 -7.34 -9.62 3.33
C ASN A 29 -8.18 -8.79 2.33
N GLY A 30 -7.62 -8.43 1.18
CA GLY A 30 -8.30 -7.65 0.15
C GLY A 30 -8.33 -6.14 0.42
N ILE A 31 -7.65 -5.65 1.46
CA ILE A 31 -7.43 -4.20 1.60
C ILE A 31 -6.55 -3.75 0.44
N ASP A 32 -7.01 -2.74 -0.28
CA ASP A 32 -6.24 -2.03 -1.29
C ASP A 32 -6.08 -0.55 -0.90
N MET A 33 -5.31 0.16 -1.70
CA MET A 33 -5.23 1.62 -1.67
C MET A 33 -5.44 2.14 -3.08
N ALA A 34 -6.12 3.27 -3.24
CA ALA A 34 -6.29 3.88 -4.55
C ALA A 34 -4.91 4.29 -5.13
N PRO A 35 -4.66 4.06 -6.43
CA PRO A 35 -3.36 4.33 -7.03
C PRO A 35 -3.02 5.83 -7.09
N GLU A 36 -4.00 6.71 -7.25
CA GLU A 36 -3.81 8.17 -7.38
C GLU A 36 -3.17 8.79 -6.13
N PRO A 37 -3.72 8.65 -4.90
CA PRO A 37 -3.09 9.22 -3.72
C PRO A 37 -1.72 8.60 -3.43
N LEU A 38 -1.53 7.31 -3.71
CA LEU A 38 -0.22 6.66 -3.58
C LEU A 38 0.82 7.30 -4.49
N TYR A 39 0.47 7.52 -5.75
CA TYR A 39 1.37 8.11 -6.73
C TYR A 39 1.71 9.56 -6.39
N GLU A 40 0.72 10.37 -6.00
CA GLU A 40 0.93 11.75 -5.57
C GLU A 40 1.84 11.83 -4.34
N GLN A 41 1.62 10.97 -3.33
CA GLN A 41 2.50 10.91 -2.15
C GLN A 41 3.92 10.45 -2.52
N ALA A 42 4.07 9.43 -3.37
CA ALA A 42 5.38 8.96 -3.81
C ALA A 42 6.16 10.05 -4.57
N ARG A 43 5.48 10.86 -5.39
CA ARG A 43 6.08 12.00 -6.11
C ARG A 43 6.52 13.12 -5.17
N GLN A 44 5.79 13.34 -4.08
CA GLN A 44 6.14 14.32 -3.05
C GLN A 44 7.31 13.85 -2.17
N HIS A 45 7.47 12.52 -2.04
CA HIS A 45 8.49 11.88 -1.20
C HIS A 45 9.42 10.97 -2.03
N PRO A 46 10.19 11.52 -2.99
CA PRO A 46 11.08 10.71 -3.81
C PRO A 46 12.11 10.02 -2.92
N LEU A 47 12.30 8.71 -3.15
CA LEU A 47 13.37 7.96 -2.50
C LEU A 47 14.70 8.61 -2.89
N ARG A 48 15.43 9.11 -1.89
CA ARG A 48 16.83 9.47 -2.10
C ARG A 48 17.57 8.15 -2.30
N ALA A 49 18.21 8.00 -3.45
CA ALA A 49 19.18 6.93 -3.64
C ALA A 49 20.24 7.06 -2.54
N ALA A 50 20.48 5.96 -1.82
CA ALA A 50 21.58 5.84 -0.86
C ALA A 50 22.91 5.64 -1.61
#